data_AF-A0A813L5K9-F1
#
_entry.id   AF-A0A813L5K9-F1
#
_cell.length_a   1.000
_cell.length_b   1.000
_cell.length_c   1.000
_cell.angle_alpha   90.00
_cell.angle_beta   90.00
_cell.angle_gamma   90.00
#
_symmetry.space_group_name_H-M   'P 1'
#
loop_
_entity.id
_entity.type
_entity.pdbx_description
1 polymer ?
#
loop_
_entity_poly.entity_id
_entity_poly.type
_entity_poly.pdbx_seq_one_letter_code
_entity_poly.pdbx_strand_id
1 'polypeptide(L)'
;AVTPSSSSENRSITDDAVFPHFKWGQTKEKVFVTIAVRNLDRESVRLSFEEDRLRFSAVDSGGKVYELDLELAQDVLAADCKWEQMQRKDRWGDAVMATLTKVFPVPWAMVAVNQARYRQVIDRDWSRDDEKLDAIEEDGFFEEHAAYLPQIIQARVDEELVGVDVLVIHARHAACKMCSAADGVFAKVADKVASEAPKQGWQSRVRMRALDPRVERQLARQLGVFCASEPRECRHFVLAPGGGRKPMMIRGRHDE
;
A
#
# COMPACT_ATOMS: atom_id res chain seq x y z
N ALA A 1 20.33 -4.48 -24.79
CA ALA A 1 19.88 -3.20 -24.19
C ALA A 1 20.05 -3.33 -22.69
N VAL A 2 20.92 -2.52 -22.09
CA VAL A 2 21.26 -2.57 -20.67
C VAL A 2 20.24 -1.70 -19.94
N THR A 3 19.37 -2.31 -19.15
CA THR A 3 18.45 -1.60 -18.26
C THR A 3 19.27 -0.97 -17.14
N PRO A 4 19.14 0.34 -16.87
CA PRO A 4 19.83 0.95 -15.75
C PRO A 4 19.23 0.39 -14.45
N SER A 5 20.04 -0.31 -13.65
CA SER A 5 19.65 -0.67 -12.29
C SER A 5 19.55 0.63 -11.50
N SER A 6 18.34 1.00 -11.09
CA SER A 6 18.12 2.06 -10.11
C SER A 6 18.66 1.59 -8.78
N SER A 7 19.96 1.77 -8.56
CA SER A 7 20.53 1.79 -7.21
C SER A 7 19.87 2.93 -6.49
N SER A 8 18.87 2.62 -5.66
CA SER A 8 18.36 3.51 -4.63
C SER A 8 19.53 3.89 -3.74
N GLU A 9 20.20 4.99 -4.06
CA GLU A 9 21.18 5.61 -3.18
C GLU A 9 20.44 5.90 -1.87
N ASN A 10 20.71 5.09 -0.86
CA ASN A 10 20.48 5.44 0.53
C ASN A 10 21.31 6.70 0.79
N ARG A 11 20.79 7.87 0.42
CA ARG A 11 21.32 9.14 0.88
C ARG A 11 21.16 9.10 2.39
N SER A 12 22.28 8.91 3.08
CA SER A 12 22.33 9.09 4.52
C SER A 12 21.82 10.49 4.80
N ILE A 13 20.76 10.57 5.60
CA ILE A 13 20.37 11.80 6.30
C ILE A 13 21.69 12.45 6.75
N THR A 14 21.98 13.67 6.30
CA THR A 14 23.22 14.34 6.71
C THR A 14 23.25 14.37 8.23
N ASP A 15 24.37 14.04 8.87
CA ASP A 15 24.47 13.88 10.33
C ASP A 15 23.94 15.11 11.13
N ASP A 16 23.81 16.27 10.49
CA ASP A 16 23.30 17.52 11.06
C ASP A 16 21.79 17.78 10.87
N ALA A 17 21.06 16.92 10.13
CA ALA A 17 19.64 17.13 9.86
C ALA A 17 18.77 16.80 11.08
N VAL A 18 17.79 17.66 11.36
CA VAL A 18 16.90 17.52 12.52
C VAL A 18 15.50 17.08 12.10
N PHE A 19 14.90 16.16 12.86
CA PHE A 19 13.50 15.79 12.63
C PHE A 19 12.57 16.97 12.96
N PRO A 20 11.72 17.39 12.01
CA PRO A 20 10.67 18.36 12.30
C PRO A 20 9.58 17.72 13.19
N HIS A 21 8.88 18.54 13.96
CA HIS A 21 7.63 18.10 14.58
C HIS A 21 6.59 17.90 13.49
N PHE A 22 5.81 16.84 13.60
CA PHE A 22 4.70 16.59 12.69
C PHE A 22 3.54 15.94 13.40
N LYS A 23 2.35 16.11 12.82
CA LYS A 23 1.14 15.47 13.29
C LYS A 23 0.40 14.83 12.13
N TRP A 24 -0.38 13.81 12.41
CA TRP A 24 -1.15 13.13 11.38
C TRP A 24 -2.58 12.83 11.80
N GLY A 25 -3.50 12.93 10.84
CA GLY A 25 -4.90 12.55 10.98
C GLY A 25 -5.38 11.88 9.70
N GLN A 26 -6.58 11.33 9.70
CA GLN A 26 -7.08 10.62 8.53
C GLN A 26 -8.59 10.72 8.38
N THR A 27 -9.01 10.52 7.14
CA THR A 27 -10.40 10.22 6.75
C THR A 27 -10.42 8.82 6.13
N LYS A 28 -11.59 8.39 5.65
CA LYS A 28 -11.73 7.10 4.94
C LYS A 28 -10.76 6.99 3.77
N GLU A 29 -10.60 8.06 2.99
CA GLU A 29 -9.86 8.04 1.73
C GLU A 29 -8.44 8.63 1.82
N LYS A 30 -8.17 9.46 2.83
CA LYS A 30 -6.95 10.28 2.88
C LYS A 30 -6.26 10.24 4.23
N VAL A 31 -4.95 10.39 4.22
CA VAL A 31 -4.12 10.68 5.39
C VAL A 31 -3.58 12.09 5.25
N PHE A 32 -3.61 12.86 6.31
CA PHE A 32 -3.04 14.20 6.38
C PHE A 32 -1.80 14.15 7.26
N VAL A 33 -0.68 14.66 6.77
CA VAL A 33 0.57 14.81 7.54
C VAL A 33 0.95 16.29 7.55
N THR A 34 0.86 16.92 8.72
CA THR A 34 1.22 18.32 8.90
C THR A 34 2.59 18.41 9.56
N ILE A 35 3.58 18.94 8.85
CA ILE A 35 4.97 19.09 9.26
C ILE A 35 5.20 20.55 9.64
N ALA A 36 5.74 20.80 10.84
CA ALA A 36 5.95 22.14 11.37
C ALA A 36 7.44 22.43 11.60
N VAL A 37 7.90 23.56 11.08
CA VAL A 37 9.28 24.05 11.18
C VAL A 37 9.27 25.49 11.67
N ARG A 38 10.11 25.81 12.65
CA ARG A 38 10.24 27.19 13.16
C ARG A 38 10.95 28.06 12.13
N ASN A 39 10.40 29.25 11.86
CA ASN A 39 10.98 30.21 10.93
C ASN A 39 11.34 29.59 9.58
N LEU A 40 10.42 28.79 9.03
CA LEU A 40 10.63 28.05 7.78
C LEU A 40 10.98 29.01 6.65
N ASP A 41 12.09 28.75 5.95
CA ASP A 41 12.29 29.30 4.63
C ASP A 41 11.34 28.59 3.65
N ARG A 42 10.29 29.29 3.25
CA ARG A 42 9.21 28.76 2.42
C ARG A 42 9.67 28.30 1.05
N GLU A 43 10.74 28.89 0.52
CA GLU A 43 11.26 28.54 -0.81
C GLU A 43 12.12 27.27 -0.78
N SER A 44 12.62 26.90 0.40
CA SER A 44 13.44 25.71 0.62
C SER A 44 12.65 24.39 0.66
N VAL A 45 11.32 24.45 0.82
CA VAL A 45 10.48 23.26 1.00
C VAL A 45 10.57 22.35 -0.22
N ARG A 46 10.95 21.10 0.01
CA ARG A 46 10.87 20.01 -0.97
C ARG A 46 10.10 18.86 -0.34
N LEU A 47 9.16 18.32 -1.09
CA LEU A 47 8.34 17.21 -0.65
C LEU A 47 8.10 16.27 -1.83
N SER A 48 8.32 14.98 -1.61
CA SER A 48 8.16 13.94 -2.62
C SER A 48 7.35 12.77 -2.07
N PHE A 49 6.55 12.18 -2.94
CA PHE A 49 5.67 11.05 -2.64
C PHE A 49 6.10 9.84 -3.46
N GLU A 50 6.27 8.71 -2.79
CA GLU A 50 6.37 7.37 -3.38
C GLU A 50 5.20 6.54 -2.83
N GLU A 51 4.93 5.36 -3.40
CA GLU A 51 3.77 4.55 -3.01
C GLU A 51 3.77 4.16 -1.53
N ASP A 52 4.95 4.01 -0.92
CA ASP A 52 5.13 3.62 0.48
C ASP A 52 5.96 4.64 1.28
N ARG A 53 6.20 5.84 0.74
CA ARG A 53 7.12 6.79 1.37
C ARG A 53 6.75 8.25 1.15
N LEU A 54 6.92 9.05 2.20
CA LEU A 54 6.85 10.50 2.16
C LEU A 54 8.23 11.04 2.56
N ARG A 55 8.87 11.82 1.69
CA ARG A 55 10.08 12.56 2.05
C ARG A 55 9.84 14.06 2.04
N PHE A 56 10.30 14.72 3.09
CA PHE A 56 10.29 16.17 3.26
C PHE A 56 11.69 16.65 3.61
N SER A 57 12.10 17.76 3.02
CA SER A 57 13.29 18.51 3.42
C SER A 57 13.03 20.01 3.34
N ALA A 58 13.52 20.75 4.32
CA ALA A 58 13.48 22.21 4.30
C ALA A 58 14.60 22.80 5.16
N VAL A 59 14.78 24.12 5.07
CA VAL A 59 15.73 24.89 5.85
C VAL A 59 14.97 25.98 6.61
N ASP A 60 15.40 26.31 7.82
CA ASP A 60 14.91 27.52 8.50
C ASP A 60 15.68 28.77 8.07
N SER A 61 15.21 29.95 8.48
CA SER A 61 15.89 31.22 8.21
C SER A 61 17.32 31.31 8.77
N GLY A 62 17.70 30.41 9.69
CA GLY A 62 19.03 30.32 10.29
C GLY A 62 19.96 29.33 9.59
N GLY A 63 19.52 28.70 8.50
CA GLY A 63 20.31 27.70 7.76
C GLY A 63 20.25 26.29 8.34
N LYS A 64 19.40 26.03 9.35
CA LYS A 64 19.25 24.70 9.93
C LYS A 64 18.40 23.81 9.04
N VAL A 65 18.91 22.62 8.74
CA VAL A 65 18.24 21.65 7.86
C VAL A 65 17.29 20.76 8.65
N TYR A 66 16.09 20.58 8.11
CA TYR A 66 15.06 19.70 8.62
C TYR A 66 14.73 18.63 7.58
N GLU A 67 14.74 17.36 8.00
CA GLU A 67 14.41 16.24 7.12
C GLU A 67 13.44 15.27 7.80
N LEU A 68 12.53 14.72 7.01
CA LEU A 68 11.62 13.67 7.40
C LEU A 68 11.53 12.67 6.24
N ASP A 69 12.10 11.48 6.42
CA ASP A 69 11.85 10.32 5.57
C ASP A 69 10.90 9.38 6.34
N LEU A 70 9.68 9.27 5.87
CA LEU A 70 8.58 8.53 6.51
C LEU A 70 8.18 7.34 5.64
N GLU A 71 8.60 6.15 6.03
CA GLU A 71 8.11 4.89 5.45
C GLU A 71 6.69 4.63 5.94
N LEU A 72 5.72 4.73 5.03
CA LEU A 72 4.29 4.68 5.31
C LEU A 72 3.84 3.28 5.70
N ALA A 73 2.94 3.19 6.68
CA ALA A 73 2.40 1.92 7.15
C ALA A 73 1.55 1.19 6.10
N GLN A 74 0.93 1.92 5.18
CA GLN A 74 0.22 1.35 4.03
C GLN A 74 0.52 2.18 2.77
N ASP A 75 0.08 1.66 1.62
CA ASP A 75 0.38 2.26 0.33
C ASP A 75 -0.58 3.42 -0.02
N VAL A 76 -0.06 4.38 -0.75
CA VAL A 76 -0.76 5.58 -1.24
C VAL A 76 -0.68 5.69 -2.75
N LEU A 77 -1.67 6.33 -3.35
CA LEU A 77 -1.66 6.73 -4.75
C LEU A 77 -0.77 7.97 -4.89
N ALA A 78 0.54 7.76 -5.07
CA ALA A 78 1.55 8.84 -5.07
C ALA A 78 1.23 9.97 -6.06
N ALA A 79 0.68 9.63 -7.24
CA ALA A 79 0.26 10.60 -8.26
C ALA A 79 -0.88 11.52 -7.80
N ASP A 80 -1.71 11.08 -6.86
CA ASP A 80 -2.85 11.83 -6.32
C ASP A 80 -2.51 12.54 -5.00
N CYS A 81 -1.29 12.34 -4.50
CA CYS A 81 -0.80 13.01 -3.31
C CYS A 81 -0.41 14.45 -3.64
N LYS A 82 -0.65 15.35 -2.68
CA LYS A 82 -0.35 16.78 -2.84
C LYS A 82 0.08 17.40 -1.54
N TRP A 83 0.74 18.55 -1.61
CA TRP A 83 1.09 19.31 -0.41
C TRP A 83 0.82 20.80 -0.60
N GLU A 84 0.63 21.50 0.52
CA GLU A 84 0.46 22.94 0.54
C GLU A 84 1.10 23.55 1.80
N GLN A 85 1.49 24.82 1.71
CA GLN A 85 1.93 25.59 2.87
C GLN A 85 0.69 26.18 3.56
N MET A 86 0.56 25.94 4.86
CA MET A 86 -0.56 26.45 5.63
C MET A 86 -0.36 27.94 5.93
N GLN A 87 -1.41 28.73 5.78
CA GLN A 87 -1.37 30.15 6.14
C GLN A 87 -1.28 30.37 7.65
N ARG A 88 -1.87 29.46 8.43
CA ARG A 88 -1.84 29.49 9.89
C ARG A 88 -0.63 28.72 10.38
N LYS A 89 0.12 29.35 11.30
CA LYS A 89 1.18 28.69 12.04
C LYS A 89 0.59 27.63 12.96
N ASP A 90 1.30 26.52 13.08
CA ASP A 90 1.07 25.54 14.12
C ASP A 90 1.83 25.95 15.40
N ARG A 91 1.59 25.28 16.53
CA ARG A 91 2.26 25.58 17.81
C ARG A 91 3.79 25.42 17.73
N TRP A 92 4.29 24.67 16.74
CA TRP A 92 5.73 24.48 16.51
C TRP A 92 6.33 25.34 15.40
N GLY A 93 5.55 26.14 14.66
CA GLY A 93 6.09 27.00 13.60
C GLY A 93 5.22 27.10 12.36
N ASP A 94 5.85 27.46 11.24
CA ASP A 94 5.20 27.44 9.93
C ASP A 94 4.96 26.00 9.50
N ALA A 95 3.78 25.72 8.94
CA ALA A 95 3.32 24.36 8.70
C ALA A 95 3.17 24.06 7.20
N VAL A 96 3.58 22.85 6.83
CA VAL A 96 3.39 22.25 5.50
C VAL A 96 2.50 21.04 5.67
N MET A 97 1.41 20.96 4.92
CA MET A 97 0.49 19.84 4.98
C MET A 97 0.62 18.99 3.72
N ALA A 98 0.97 17.72 3.89
CA ALA A 98 0.83 16.67 2.89
C ALA A 98 -0.55 16.01 3.02
N THR A 99 -1.22 15.84 1.90
CA THR A 99 -2.45 15.05 1.75
C THR A 99 -2.11 13.81 0.94
N LEU A 100 -2.18 12.65 1.57
CA LEU A 100 -1.90 11.36 0.98
C LEU A 100 -3.20 10.64 0.64
N THR A 101 -3.34 10.17 -0.59
CA THR A 101 -4.53 9.42 -1.04
C THR A 101 -4.29 7.93 -0.84
N LYS A 102 -5.13 7.25 -0.06
CA LYS A 102 -4.93 5.83 0.28
C LYS A 102 -5.23 4.93 -0.92
N VAL A 103 -4.46 3.85 -1.11
CA VAL A 103 -4.80 2.78 -2.06
C VAL A 103 -6.02 1.99 -1.57
N PHE A 104 -6.05 1.69 -0.26
CA PHE A 104 -7.17 1.03 0.39
C PHE A 104 -7.87 2.02 1.34
N PRO A 105 -9.17 2.29 1.16
CA PRO A 105 -9.91 3.31 1.93
C PRO A 105 -10.28 2.80 3.33
N VAL A 106 -9.27 2.54 4.15
CA VAL A 106 -9.37 1.89 5.46
C VAL A 106 -8.76 2.74 6.56
N PRO A 107 -9.15 2.57 7.83
CA PRO A 107 -8.47 3.22 8.94
C PRO A 107 -7.02 2.70 9.05
N TRP A 108 -6.10 3.64 9.19
CA TRP A 108 -4.69 3.36 9.48
C TRP A 108 -4.48 3.39 10.99
N ALA A 109 -3.99 2.30 11.58
CA ALA A 109 -3.63 2.30 13.00
C ALA A 109 -2.41 3.18 13.30
N MET A 110 -1.52 3.33 12.31
CA MET A 110 -0.30 4.12 12.37
C MET A 110 0.02 4.72 11.00
N VAL A 111 0.73 5.84 10.97
CA VAL A 111 1.17 6.47 9.71
C VAL A 111 2.47 5.88 9.17
N ALA A 112 3.32 5.33 10.04
CA ALA A 112 4.65 4.87 9.68
C ALA A 112 4.92 3.45 10.17
N VAL A 113 5.67 2.67 9.39
CA VAL A 113 6.07 1.29 9.73
C VAL A 113 6.82 1.25 11.07
N ASN A 114 7.74 2.19 11.29
CA ASN A 114 8.49 2.33 12.54
C ASN A 114 8.12 3.63 13.26
N GLN A 115 6.86 3.74 13.70
CA GLN A 115 6.38 4.94 14.41
C GLN A 115 7.17 5.22 15.70
N ALA A 116 7.74 4.20 16.34
CA ALA A 116 8.54 4.34 17.55
C ALA A 116 9.76 5.27 17.36
N ARG A 117 10.35 5.29 16.15
CA ARG A 117 11.45 6.20 15.78
C ARG A 117 11.07 7.67 15.92
N TYR A 118 9.80 8.01 15.74
CA TYR A 118 9.30 9.38 15.70
C TYR A 118 8.57 9.79 16.97
N ARG A 119 8.52 8.95 18.02
CA ARG A 119 7.67 9.14 19.22
C ARG A 119 7.78 10.51 19.90
N GLN A 120 8.91 11.21 19.75
CA GLN A 120 9.17 12.52 20.37
C GLN A 120 8.68 13.70 19.52
N VAL A 121 8.45 13.45 18.23
CA VAL A 121 8.16 14.49 17.23
C VAL A 121 6.84 14.26 16.50
N ILE A 122 6.21 13.08 16.66
CA ILE A 122 4.92 12.73 16.06
C ILE A 122 3.76 12.91 17.03
N ASP A 123 2.70 13.59 16.59
CA ASP A 123 1.43 13.72 17.29
C ASP A 123 0.23 13.25 16.44
N ARG A 124 -0.89 12.94 17.08
CA ARG A 124 -2.19 12.73 16.40
C ARG A 124 -2.86 14.08 16.17
N ASP A 125 -3.34 14.34 14.95
CA ASP A 125 -4.12 15.52 14.59
C ASP A 125 -5.61 15.22 14.68
N TRP A 126 -6.16 15.30 15.90
CA TRP A 126 -7.58 15.07 16.17
C TRP A 126 -8.52 15.99 15.39
N SER A 127 -8.05 17.17 14.95
CA SER A 127 -8.89 18.09 14.17
C SER A 127 -9.14 17.62 12.74
N ARG A 128 -8.33 16.68 12.25
CA ARG A 128 -8.40 16.08 10.91
C ARG A 128 -8.71 14.59 10.95
N ASP A 129 -8.89 14.04 12.15
CA ASP A 129 -9.18 12.64 12.33
C ASP A 129 -10.67 12.41 12.33
N ASP A 130 -11.12 11.53 11.44
CA ASP A 130 -12.50 11.10 11.41
C ASP A 130 -12.70 10.01 12.48
N GLU A 131 -13.28 10.41 13.61
CA GLU A 131 -13.59 9.52 14.74
C GLU A 131 -14.63 8.44 14.38
N LYS A 132 -15.34 8.58 13.24
CA LYS A 132 -16.36 7.64 12.78
C LYS A 132 -15.80 6.54 11.88
N LEU A 133 -14.47 6.41 11.81
CA LEU A 133 -13.84 5.33 11.06
C LEU A 133 -14.04 4.00 11.76
N ASP A 134 -14.92 3.17 11.18
CA ASP A 134 -15.14 1.81 11.65
C ASP A 134 -13.85 1.00 11.61
N ALA A 135 -13.59 0.25 12.68
CA ALA A 135 -12.47 -0.68 12.72
C ALA A 135 -12.59 -1.69 11.56
N ILE A 136 -11.43 -2.15 11.06
CA ILE A 136 -11.41 -3.20 10.05
C ILE A 136 -11.91 -4.48 10.73
N GLU A 137 -13.05 -4.95 10.25
CA GLU A 137 -13.57 -6.27 10.57
C GLU A 137 -12.68 -7.30 9.87
N GLU A 138 -11.77 -7.91 10.62
CA GLU A 138 -11.01 -9.05 10.12
C GLU A 138 -11.98 -10.20 9.88
N ASP A 139 -11.91 -10.78 8.69
CA ASP A 139 -12.61 -12.01 8.36
C ASP A 139 -11.62 -13.18 8.32
N GLY A 140 -12.14 -14.39 8.47
CA GLY A 140 -11.35 -15.62 8.45
C GLY A 140 -11.04 -16.13 7.04
N PHE A 141 -11.17 -15.32 5.98
CA PHE A 141 -11.11 -15.82 4.60
C PHE A 141 -9.80 -16.59 4.31
N PHE A 142 -8.66 -16.06 4.74
CA PHE A 142 -7.38 -16.70 4.45
C PHE A 142 -7.22 -18.01 5.23
N GLU A 143 -7.69 -18.04 6.48
CA GLU A 143 -7.67 -19.22 7.35
C GLU A 143 -8.65 -20.30 6.85
N GLU A 144 -9.87 -19.91 6.50
CA GLU A 144 -10.94 -20.77 6.02
C GLU A 144 -10.59 -21.47 4.70
N HIS A 145 -9.83 -20.80 3.82
CA HIS A 145 -9.49 -21.30 2.49
C HIS A 145 -8.04 -21.78 2.34
N ALA A 146 -7.23 -21.77 3.42
CA ALA A 146 -5.80 -22.08 3.37
C ALA A 146 -5.45 -23.44 2.74
N ALA A 147 -6.33 -24.44 2.88
CA ALA A 147 -6.09 -25.81 2.42
C ALA A 147 -5.97 -25.95 0.89
N TYR A 148 -6.71 -25.13 0.13
CA TYR A 148 -6.73 -25.18 -1.34
C TYR A 148 -6.36 -23.84 -1.98
N LEU A 149 -6.31 -22.76 -1.20
CA LEU A 149 -5.92 -21.44 -1.64
C LEU A 149 -4.85 -20.85 -0.71
N PRO A 150 -3.63 -21.41 -0.72
CA PRO A 150 -2.56 -20.88 0.12
C PRO A 150 -2.15 -19.48 -0.31
N GLN A 151 -1.64 -18.70 0.65
CA GLN A 151 -1.14 -17.36 0.39
C GLN A 151 0.16 -17.41 -0.42
N ILE A 152 0.31 -16.48 -1.37
CA ILE A 152 1.56 -16.26 -2.10
C ILE A 152 2.34 -15.11 -1.49
N ILE A 153 3.66 -15.30 -1.42
CA ILE A 153 4.61 -14.26 -1.05
C ILE A 153 5.51 -13.93 -2.22
N GLN A 154 6.00 -12.69 -2.30
CA GLN A 154 6.79 -12.23 -3.43
C GLN A 154 7.99 -13.13 -3.73
N ALA A 155 8.68 -13.57 -2.67
CA ALA A 155 9.88 -14.39 -2.80
C ALA A 155 9.64 -15.74 -3.51
N ARG A 156 8.38 -16.21 -3.55
CA ARG A 156 8.02 -17.53 -4.10
C ARG A 156 7.28 -17.46 -5.43
N VAL A 157 7.06 -16.27 -6.00
CA VAL A 157 6.32 -16.13 -7.26
C VAL A 157 6.95 -16.95 -8.39
N ASP A 158 8.28 -16.90 -8.51
CA ASP A 158 9.01 -17.61 -9.57
C ASP A 158 8.96 -19.14 -9.36
N GLU A 159 9.03 -19.62 -8.11
CA GLU A 159 8.84 -21.04 -7.76
C GLU A 159 7.40 -21.50 -8.09
N GLU A 160 6.42 -20.64 -7.84
CA GLU A 160 5.01 -20.94 -8.04
C GLU A 160 4.63 -21.04 -9.53
N LEU A 161 5.46 -20.50 -10.42
CA LEU A 161 5.32 -20.60 -11.87
C LEU A 161 5.97 -21.86 -12.45
N VAL A 162 6.78 -22.59 -11.68
CA VAL A 162 7.44 -23.80 -12.18
C VAL A 162 6.42 -24.93 -12.37
N GLY A 163 6.40 -25.49 -13.58
CA GLY A 163 5.57 -26.65 -13.94
C GLY A 163 4.09 -26.34 -14.17
N VAL A 164 3.71 -25.07 -14.25
CA VAL A 164 2.33 -24.64 -14.53
C VAL A 164 2.30 -23.72 -15.74
N ASP A 165 1.20 -23.75 -16.48
CA ASP A 165 0.97 -22.83 -17.60
C ASP A 165 0.58 -21.45 -17.08
N VAL A 166 -0.12 -21.40 -15.93
CA VAL A 166 -0.67 -20.16 -15.36
C VAL A 166 -0.70 -20.20 -13.83
N LEU A 167 -0.33 -19.08 -13.21
CA LEU A 167 -0.58 -18.75 -11.81
C LEU A 167 -1.64 -17.64 -11.74
N VAL A 168 -2.78 -17.95 -11.12
CA VAL A 168 -3.88 -17.02 -10.87
C VAL A 168 -3.83 -16.56 -9.41
N ILE A 169 -3.73 -15.26 -9.21
CA ILE A 169 -3.61 -14.61 -7.90
C ILE A 169 -4.89 -13.82 -7.61
N HIS A 170 -5.51 -14.12 -6.48
CA HIS A 170 -6.61 -13.36 -5.91
C HIS A 170 -6.07 -12.46 -4.79
N ALA A 171 -5.90 -11.18 -5.11
CA ALA A 171 -5.49 -10.19 -4.12
C ALA A 171 -6.72 -9.65 -3.40
N ARG A 172 -6.72 -9.79 -2.08
CA ARG A 172 -7.89 -9.52 -1.26
C ARG A 172 -7.51 -8.70 -0.03
N HIS A 173 -8.22 -7.63 0.21
CA HIS A 173 -8.11 -6.84 1.44
C HIS A 173 -9.44 -6.93 2.19
N ALA A 174 -9.43 -7.29 3.49
CA ALA A 174 -10.64 -7.53 4.29
C ALA A 174 -11.67 -6.38 4.23
N ALA A 175 -11.18 -5.14 4.24
CA ALA A 175 -12.05 -3.97 4.12
C ALA A 175 -12.71 -3.75 2.75
N CYS A 176 -12.30 -4.45 1.68
CA CYS A 176 -12.82 -4.26 0.33
C CYS A 176 -14.07 -5.09 0.07
N LYS A 177 -15.18 -4.70 0.73
CA LYS A 177 -16.45 -5.45 0.70
C LYS A 177 -17.10 -5.54 -0.68
N MET A 178 -16.74 -4.67 -1.63
CA MET A 178 -17.28 -4.66 -3.00
C MET A 178 -16.98 -5.94 -3.78
N CYS A 179 -15.90 -6.66 -3.44
CA CYS A 179 -15.50 -7.89 -4.13
C CYS A 179 -15.96 -9.18 -3.45
N SER A 180 -16.72 -9.11 -2.35
CA SER A 180 -17.09 -10.30 -1.55
C SER A 180 -17.73 -11.44 -2.36
N ALA A 181 -18.62 -11.14 -3.30
CA ALA A 181 -19.20 -12.15 -4.19
C ALA A 181 -18.14 -12.81 -5.11
N ALA A 182 -17.22 -12.01 -5.67
CA ALA A 182 -16.13 -12.52 -6.49
C ALA A 182 -15.11 -13.32 -5.66
N ASP A 183 -14.88 -12.95 -4.40
CA ASP A 183 -14.04 -13.70 -3.46
C ASP A 183 -14.61 -15.12 -3.26
N GLY A 184 -15.93 -15.21 -3.01
CA GLY A 184 -16.62 -16.50 -2.83
C GLY A 184 -16.60 -17.37 -4.09
N VAL A 185 -16.81 -16.78 -5.27
CA VAL A 185 -16.69 -17.50 -6.55
C VAL A 185 -15.26 -17.98 -6.77
N PHE A 186 -14.25 -17.15 -6.49
CA PHE A 186 -12.85 -17.52 -6.66
C PHE A 186 -12.46 -18.68 -5.74
N ALA A 187 -12.86 -18.64 -4.46
CA ALA A 187 -12.63 -19.72 -3.51
C ALA A 187 -13.27 -21.04 -3.97
N LYS A 188 -14.52 -21.02 -4.44
CA LYS A 188 -15.21 -22.20 -5.00
C LYS A 188 -14.45 -22.78 -6.21
N VAL A 189 -13.94 -21.92 -7.10
CA VAL A 189 -13.15 -22.36 -8.25
C VAL A 189 -11.80 -22.95 -7.80
N ALA A 190 -11.15 -22.33 -6.82
CA ALA A 190 -9.88 -22.83 -6.28
C ALA A 190 -10.03 -24.23 -5.65
N ASP A 191 -11.08 -24.45 -4.86
CA ASP A 191 -11.40 -25.76 -4.29
C ASP A 191 -11.65 -26.82 -5.39
N LYS A 192 -12.43 -26.45 -6.42
CA LYS A 192 -12.67 -27.33 -7.56
C LYS A 192 -11.38 -27.66 -8.32
N VAL A 193 -10.53 -26.67 -8.60
CA VAL A 193 -9.25 -26.90 -9.29
C VAL A 193 -8.35 -27.80 -8.45
N ALA A 194 -8.26 -27.56 -7.14
CA ALA A 194 -7.44 -28.37 -6.24
C ALA A 194 -7.93 -29.83 -6.15
N SER A 195 -9.25 -30.05 -6.06
CA SER A 195 -9.84 -31.39 -5.95
C SER A 195 -9.85 -32.17 -7.26
N GLU A 196 -9.89 -31.50 -8.41
CA GLU A 196 -9.90 -32.12 -9.75
C GLU A 196 -8.51 -32.21 -10.42
N ALA A 197 -7.50 -31.47 -9.94
CA ALA A 197 -6.15 -31.46 -10.51
C ALA A 197 -5.52 -32.84 -10.75
N PRO A 198 -5.70 -33.85 -9.88
CA PRO A 198 -5.19 -35.20 -10.14
C PRO A 198 -5.91 -35.94 -11.28
N LYS A 199 -7.13 -35.51 -11.65
CA LYS A 199 -8.04 -36.24 -12.54
C LYS A 199 -8.10 -35.66 -13.95
N GLN A 200 -7.87 -34.35 -14.11
CA GLN A 200 -8.06 -33.64 -15.37
C GLN A 200 -6.80 -32.87 -15.76
N GLY A 201 -6.40 -32.99 -17.04
CA GLY A 201 -5.06 -32.64 -17.50
C GLY A 201 -4.71 -31.15 -17.52
N TRP A 202 -5.69 -30.23 -17.55
CA TRP A 202 -5.39 -28.79 -17.58
C TRP A 202 -5.36 -28.18 -16.18
N GLN A 203 -6.14 -28.69 -15.23
CA GLN A 203 -6.18 -28.21 -13.84
C GLN A 203 -4.81 -28.37 -13.16
N SER A 204 -4.07 -29.44 -13.47
CA SER A 204 -2.70 -29.63 -12.97
C SER A 204 -1.71 -28.57 -13.47
N ARG A 205 -2.06 -27.84 -14.52
CA ARG A 205 -1.27 -26.74 -15.10
C ARG A 205 -1.73 -25.36 -14.67
N VAL A 206 -2.75 -25.26 -13.81
CA VAL A 206 -3.24 -23.99 -13.27
C VAL A 206 -3.00 -23.99 -11.77
N ARG A 207 -2.37 -22.92 -11.28
CA ARG A 207 -2.15 -22.71 -9.85
C ARG A 207 -2.95 -21.52 -9.38
N MET A 208 -3.63 -21.64 -8.25
CA MET A 208 -4.40 -20.55 -7.65
C MET A 208 -3.81 -20.18 -6.30
N ARG A 209 -3.68 -18.88 -6.03
CA ARG A 209 -3.13 -18.34 -4.79
C ARG A 209 -3.90 -17.12 -4.31
N ALA A 210 -3.94 -16.93 -3.00
CA ALA A 210 -4.44 -15.70 -2.40
C ALA A 210 -3.28 -14.75 -2.06
N LEU A 211 -3.51 -13.45 -2.08
CA LEU A 211 -2.53 -12.43 -1.72
C LEU A 211 -3.17 -11.46 -0.72
N ASP A 212 -2.59 -11.35 0.48
CA ASP A 212 -2.92 -10.26 1.40
C ASP A 212 -2.02 -9.04 1.10
N PRO A 213 -2.57 -7.94 0.54
CA PRO A 213 -1.79 -6.76 0.18
C PRO A 213 -1.25 -6.01 1.40
N ARG A 214 -1.72 -6.30 2.62
CA ARG A 214 -1.19 -5.72 3.86
C ARG A 214 0.17 -6.32 4.22
N VAL A 215 0.34 -7.61 3.95
CA VAL A 215 1.56 -8.37 4.24
C VAL A 215 2.54 -8.24 3.07
N GLU A 216 2.05 -8.47 1.85
CA GLU A 216 2.87 -8.58 0.64
C GLU A 216 2.75 -7.33 -0.26
N ARG A 217 2.99 -6.16 0.34
CA ARG A 217 2.80 -4.84 -0.28
C ARG A 217 3.53 -4.67 -1.61
N GLN A 218 4.77 -5.14 -1.70
CA GLN A 218 5.56 -4.96 -2.92
C GLN A 218 5.00 -5.80 -4.08
N LEU A 219 4.54 -7.02 -3.83
CA LEU A 219 3.85 -7.82 -4.84
C LEU A 219 2.50 -7.18 -5.20
N ALA A 220 1.74 -6.69 -4.23
CA ALA A 220 0.48 -5.98 -4.47
C ALA A 220 0.67 -4.75 -5.38
N ARG A 221 1.72 -3.95 -5.16
CA ARG A 221 2.10 -2.82 -6.02
C ARG A 221 2.45 -3.27 -7.44
N GLN A 222 3.29 -4.29 -7.58
CA GLN A 222 3.65 -4.84 -8.90
C GLN A 222 2.42 -5.33 -9.67
N LEU A 223 1.45 -5.89 -8.96
CA LEU A 223 0.19 -6.34 -9.54
C LEU A 223 -0.79 -5.18 -9.83
N GLY A 224 -0.59 -4.01 -9.22
CA GLY A 224 -1.53 -2.90 -9.31
C GLY A 224 -2.84 -3.18 -8.57
N VAL A 225 -2.77 -3.82 -7.39
CA VAL A 225 -3.93 -4.13 -6.56
C VAL A 225 -4.54 -2.84 -6.00
N PHE A 226 -5.86 -2.73 -6.06
CA PHE A 226 -6.62 -1.63 -5.47
C PHE A 226 -7.98 -2.12 -4.95
N CYS A 227 -8.63 -1.30 -4.12
CA CYS A 227 -10.00 -1.56 -3.69
C CYS A 227 -10.98 -1.14 -4.79
N ALA A 228 -11.68 -2.10 -5.41
CA ALA A 228 -12.67 -1.81 -6.43
C ALA A 228 -13.77 -0.89 -5.90
N SER A 229 -14.09 0.17 -6.65
CA SER A 229 -15.18 1.09 -6.30
C SER A 229 -16.54 0.53 -6.64
N GLU A 230 -16.58 -0.37 -7.63
CA GLU A 230 -17.78 -1.06 -8.10
C GLU A 230 -17.49 -2.55 -8.35
N PRO A 231 -18.48 -3.45 -8.22
CA PRO A 231 -18.29 -4.89 -8.44
C PRO A 231 -17.65 -5.22 -9.81
N ARG A 232 -18.04 -4.51 -10.87
CA ARG A 232 -17.48 -4.74 -12.22
C ARG A 232 -15.98 -4.45 -12.33
N GLU A 233 -15.39 -3.80 -11.34
CA GLU A 233 -13.97 -3.46 -11.29
C GLU A 233 -13.13 -4.50 -10.55
N CYS A 234 -13.72 -5.47 -9.85
CA CYS A 234 -12.98 -6.53 -9.20
C CYS A 234 -12.13 -7.31 -10.23
N ARG A 235 -10.86 -7.58 -9.88
CA ARG A 235 -9.89 -8.25 -10.75
C ARG A 235 -9.23 -9.41 -10.04
N HIS A 236 -8.82 -10.40 -10.82
CA HIS A 236 -7.80 -11.36 -10.44
C HIS A 236 -6.61 -11.18 -11.38
N PHE A 237 -5.43 -11.59 -10.92
CA PHE A 237 -4.18 -11.38 -11.63
C PHE A 237 -3.67 -12.71 -12.15
N VAL A 238 -3.12 -12.70 -13.35
CA VAL A 238 -2.69 -13.90 -14.05
C VAL A 238 -1.23 -13.69 -14.46
N LEU A 239 -0.37 -14.57 -13.98
CA LEU A 239 1.04 -14.65 -14.35
C LEU A 239 1.27 -15.93 -15.14
N ALA A 240 2.03 -15.84 -16.23
CA ALA A 240 2.38 -16.97 -17.08
C ALA A 240 3.91 -17.08 -17.18
N PRO A 241 4.46 -18.31 -17.27
CA PRO A 241 5.89 -18.49 -17.50
C PRO A 241 6.34 -17.77 -18.77
N GLY A 242 7.48 -17.07 -18.70
CA GLY A 242 8.02 -16.32 -19.84
C GLY A 242 7.29 -15.02 -20.21
N GLY A 243 6.12 -14.72 -19.62
CA GLY A 243 5.40 -13.45 -19.80
C GLY A 243 6.01 -12.26 -19.06
N GLY A 244 7.12 -12.46 -18.36
CA GLY A 244 7.69 -11.50 -17.42
C GLY A 244 6.81 -11.33 -16.17
N ARG A 245 7.06 -10.26 -15.41
CA ARG A 245 6.29 -9.90 -14.20
C ARG A 245 5.09 -9.00 -14.48
N LYS A 246 4.70 -8.82 -15.75
CA LYS A 246 3.55 -8.00 -16.11
C LYS A 246 2.29 -8.86 -15.99
N PRO A 247 1.40 -8.59 -15.02
CA PRO A 247 0.20 -9.40 -14.87
C PRO A 247 -0.78 -9.14 -16.01
N MET A 248 -1.47 -10.19 -16.43
CA MET A 248 -2.74 -10.06 -17.11
C MET A 248 -3.84 -9.93 -16.06
N MET A 249 -4.83 -9.07 -16.32
CA MET A 249 -5.98 -8.89 -15.44
C MET A 249 -7.19 -9.62 -16.02
N ILE A 250 -7.85 -10.43 -15.19
CA ILE A 250 -9.15 -11.02 -15.51
C ILE A 250 -10.21 -10.44 -14.59
N ARG A 251 -11.41 -10.24 -15.11
CA ARG A 251 -12.52 -9.68 -14.33
C ARG A 251 -13.07 -10.72 -13.34
N GLY A 252 -13.27 -10.31 -12.10
CA GLY A 252 -13.99 -11.08 -11.09
C GLY A 252 -15.45 -11.23 -11.50
N ARG A 253 -15.99 -12.45 -11.38
CA ARG A 253 -17.41 -12.70 -11.61
C ARG A 253 -18.20 -12.45 -10.33
N HIS A 254 -19.31 -11.75 -10.47
CA HIS A 254 -20.25 -11.46 -9.37
C HIS A 254 -21.60 -12.15 -9.56
N ASP A 255 -21.76 -12.86 -10.66
CA ASP A 255 -23.02 -13.50 -11.01
C ASP A 255 -23.06 -14.87 -10.31
N GLU A 256 -24.03 -15.02 -9.40
CA GLU A 256 -24.55 -16.33 -8.99
C GLU A 256 -25.64 -16.79 -9.96
#